data_AF-A0A5N9HP73-F1
#
_entry.id   AF-A0A5N9HP73-F1
#
_cell.length_a   1.000
_cell.length_b   1.000
_cell.length_c   1.000
_cell.angle_alpha   90.00
_cell.angle_beta   90.00
_cell.angle_gamma   90.00
#
_symmetry.space_group_name_H-M   'P 1'
#
loop_
_entity.id
_entity.type
_entity.pdbx_description
1 polymer ?
#
loop_
_entity_poly.entity_id
_entity_poly.type
_entity_poly.pdbx_seq_one_letter_code
_entity_poly.pdbx_strand_id
1 'polypeptide(L)' 'MKITDLTITLFKWDEIPTGIAKRHTGAIGGNSQLGLVTISTDKGIEGHAFLGSSGRSAEFDCGSL' A
#
# COMPACT_ATOMS: atom_id res chain seq x y z
N MET A 1 17.43 -9.38 17.23
CA MET A 1 16.37 -8.45 16.78
C MET A 1 16.92 -7.78 15.55
N LYS A 2 16.77 -8.50 14.45
CA LYS A 2 17.25 -8.16 13.11
C LYS A 2 16.13 -8.54 12.15
N ILE A 3 15.94 -7.73 11.13
CA ILE A 3 15.07 -8.07 10.00
C ILE A 3 15.80 -9.12 9.16
N THR A 4 15.09 -10.18 8.80
CA THR A 4 15.63 -11.32 8.03
C THR A 4 14.98 -11.45 6.66
N ASP A 5 13.74 -10.98 6.52
CA ASP A 5 13.02 -11.00 5.25
C ASP A 5 12.14 -9.74 5.11
N LEU A 6 11.95 -9.32 3.86
CA LEU A 6 11.01 -8.28 3.49
C LEU A 6 10.33 -8.70 2.18
N THR A 7 9.01 -8.81 2.24
CA THR A 7 8.18 -9.13 1.08
C THR A 7 7.17 -8.00 0.83
N ILE A 8 7.00 -7.60 -0.43
CA ILE A 8 5.96 -6.68 -0.86
C ILE A 8 5.01 -7.43 -1.79
N THR A 9 3.74 -7.53 -1.39
CA THR A 9 2.68 -8.10 -2.24
C THR A 9 1.86 -6.97 -2.83
N LEU A 10 1.96 -6.77 -4.16
CA LEU A 10 1.13 -5.82 -4.89
C LEU A 10 -0.22 -6.44 -5.24
N PHE A 11 -1.31 -5.74 -4.92
CA PHE A 11 -2.67 -6.18 -5.24
C PHE A 11 -3.56 -5.02 -5.65
N LYS A 12 -4.54 -5.31 -6.49
CA LYS A 12 -5.48 -4.32 -7.02
C LYS A 12 -6.61 -4.07 -6.01
N TRP A 13 -6.97 -2.81 -5.84
CA TRP A 13 -8.15 -2.35 -5.12
C TRP A 13 -9.08 -1.66 -6.12
N ASP A 14 -10.09 -2.42 -6.54
CA ASP A 14 -11.07 -1.98 -7.53
C ASP A 14 -12.32 -1.36 -6.91
N GLU A 15 -13.04 -0.60 -7.73
CA GLU A 15 -14.38 -0.07 -7.43
C GLU A 15 -14.43 0.75 -6.12
N ILE A 16 -13.38 1.53 -5.85
CA ILE A 16 -13.32 2.44 -4.70
C ILE A 16 -14.41 3.50 -4.87
N PRO A 17 -15.36 3.61 -3.92
CA PRO A 17 -16.45 4.58 -4.02
C PRO A 17 -15.91 6.01 -4.16
N THR A 18 -16.31 6.68 -5.23
CA THR A 18 -15.97 8.08 -5.45
C THR A 18 -16.73 8.94 -4.45
N GLY A 19 -16.03 9.54 -3.49
CA GLY A 19 -16.73 10.37 -2.49
C GLY A 19 -15.88 10.96 -1.37
N ILE A 20 -14.63 10.53 -1.20
CA ILE A 20 -13.81 11.00 -0.08
C ILE A 20 -12.80 12.03 -0.60
N ALA A 21 -13.29 13.23 -0.84
CA ALA A 21 -12.45 14.35 -1.24
C ALA A 21 -12.76 15.57 -0.39
N LYS A 22 -11.75 16.07 0.32
CA LYS A 22 -11.83 17.42 0.89
C LYS A 22 -11.89 18.42 -0.26
N ARG A 23 -12.51 19.58 -0.03
CA ARG A 23 -12.80 20.64 -1.02
C ARG A 23 -11.66 20.99 -1.98
N HIS A 24 -10.40 20.75 -1.60
CA HIS A 24 -9.20 21.12 -2.36
C HIS A 24 -8.41 19.94 -2.94
N THR A 25 -8.83 18.69 -2.72
CA THR A 25 -8.06 17.49 -3.10
C THR A 25 -8.55 16.82 -4.38
N GLY A 26 -9.75 17.19 -4.86
CA GLY A 26 -10.39 16.51 -6.00
C GLY A 26 -10.92 15.12 -5.62
N ALA A 27 -11.87 14.60 -6.39
CA ALA A 27 -12.53 13.32 -6.10
C ALA A 27 -11.52 12.17 -6.04
N ILE A 28 -11.54 11.39 -4.95
CA ILE A 28 -10.78 10.14 -4.81
C ILE A 28 -11.76 8.97 -4.96
N GLY A 29 -11.44 8.02 -5.85
CA GLY A 29 -12.27 6.86 -6.20
C GLY A 29 -11.72 6.13 -7.42
N GLY A 30 -12.43 5.11 -7.90
CA GLY A 30 -12.01 4.29 -9.04
C GLY A 30 -11.13 3.12 -8.62
N ASN A 31 -10.01 2.89 -9.31
CA ASN A 31 -9.14 1.76 -9.04
C ASN A 31 -7.76 2.24 -8.58
N SER A 32 -7.18 1.55 -7.61
CA SER A 32 -5.81 1.76 -7.16
C SER A 32 -5.10 0.41 -7.01
N GLN A 33 -3.78 0.42 -6.94
CA GLN A 33 -2.99 -0.73 -6.49
C GLN A 33 -2.36 -0.39 -5.14
N LEU A 34 -2.48 -1.31 -4.18
CA LEU A 34 -1.86 -1.23 -2.87
C LEU A 34 -0.73 -2.27 -2.75
N GLY A 35 0.21 -2.00 -1.86
CA GLY A 35 1.26 -2.96 -1.47
C GLY A 35 1.12 -3.35 -0.01
N LEU A 36 1.08 -4.65 0.30
CA LEU A 36 1.26 -5.14 1.67
C LEU A 36 2.74 -5.45 1.89
N VAL A 37 3.36 -4.69 2.80
CA VAL A 37 4.72 -4.95 3.27
C VAL A 37 4.63 -5.92 4.44
N THR A 38 5.36 -7.02 4.36
CA THR A 38 5.58 -7.94 5.47
C THR A 38 7.06 -7.98 5.78
N ILE A 39 7.39 -7.72 7.05
CA ILE A 39 8.76 -7.72 7.56
C ILE A 39 8.87 -8.83 8.59
N SER A 40 9.77 -9.78 8.37
CA SER A 40 10.02 -10.88 9.30
C SER A 40 11.37 -10.69 10.00
N THR A 41 11.46 -11.14 11.25
CA THR A 41 12.66 -10.97 12.09
C THR A 41 13.26 -12.30 12.52
N ASP A 42 14.52 -12.24 12.95
CA ASP A 42 15.27 -13.36 13.56
C ASP A 42 14.64 -13.92 14.85
N LYS A 43 13.59 -13.28 15.36
CA LYS A 43 12.83 -13.71 16.54
C LYS A 43 11.44 -14.27 16.21
N GLY A 44 11.10 -14.43 14.93
CA GLY A 44 9.78 -14.91 14.50
C GLY A 44 8.65 -13.89 14.67
N ILE A 45 8.98 -12.60 14.83
CA ILE A 45 7.99 -11.51 14.83
C ILE A 45 7.79 -11.02 13.41
N GLU A 46 6.53 -10.87 13.01
CA GLU A 46 6.12 -10.25 11.75
C GLU A 46 5.49 -8.87 11.99
N GLY A 47 5.84 -7.91 11.14
CA GLY A 47 5.23 -6.59 11.08
C GLY A 47 4.62 -6.34 9.72
N HIS A 48 3.48 -5.63 9.69
CA HIS A 48 2.74 -5.33 8.47
C HIS A 48 2.52 -3.83 8.30
N ALA A 49 2.64 -3.36 7.06
CA ALA A 49 2.32 -1.99 6.67
C ALA A 49 1.76 -1.95 5.24
N PHE A 50 1.04 -0.88 4.89
CA PHE A 50 0.58 -0.65 3.52
C PHE A 50 1.43 0.40 2.80
N LEU A 51 1.64 0.17 1.51
CA LEU A 51 2.08 1.16 0.52
C LEU A 51 0.91 1.52 -0.38
N GLY A 52 0.91 2.75 -0.90
CA GLY A 52 -0.19 3.32 -1.63
C GLY A 52 -1.40 3.69 -0.77
N SER A 53 -2.40 4.23 -1.45
CA SER A 53 -3.67 4.68 -0.90
C SER A 53 -4.73 4.65 -2.00
N SER A 54 -5.98 5.00 -1.66
CA SER A 54 -7.05 5.14 -2.64
C SER A 54 -6.80 6.27 -3.65
N GLY A 55 -6.04 7.31 -3.30
CA GLY A 55 -5.77 8.47 -4.17
C GLY A 55 -4.39 8.50 -4.82
N ARG A 56 -3.46 7.64 -4.39
CA ARG A 56 -2.12 7.50 -4.94
C ARG A 56 -1.68 6.05 -4.80
N SER A 57 -1.52 5.36 -5.91
CA SER A 57 -1.21 3.93 -5.93
C SER A 57 0.22 3.63 -5.42
N ALA A 58 0.40 2.42 -4.89
CA ALA A 58 1.68 1.84 -4.49
C ALA A 58 2.69 1.73 -5.65
N GLU A 59 2.26 1.77 -6.92
CA GLU A 59 3.18 1.85 -8.07
C GLU A 59 4.13 3.05 -7.96
N PHE A 60 3.67 4.15 -7.37
CA PHE A 60 4.49 5.34 -7.16
C PHE A 60 5.46 5.23 -5.99
N ASP A 61 5.20 4.29 -5.07
CA ASP A 61 6.06 4.01 -3.92
C ASP A 61 7.09 2.92 -4.27
N CYS A 62 6.75 2.02 -5.21
CA CYS A 62 7.54 0.85 -5.60
C CYS A 62 8.10 0.92 -7.03
N GLY A 63 8.04 2.06 -7.71
CA GLY A 63 8.31 2.17 -9.15
C GLY A 63 9.74 1.81 -9.62
N SER A 64 10.65 1.46 -8.71
CA SER A 64 12.01 0.99 -9.00
C SER A 64 12.28 -0.47 -8.59
N LEU A 65 11.27 -1.20 -8.12
CA LEU A 65 11.36 -2.66 -7.88
C LEU A 65 11.23 -3.40 -9.21
#